data_AF-A0A8C6LF35-F1
#
_entry.id   AF-A0A8C6LF35-F1
#
_cell.length_a   1.000
_cell.length_b   1.000
_cell.length_c   1.000
_cell.angle_alpha   90.00
_cell.angle_beta   90.00
_cell.angle_gamma   90.00
#
_symmetry.space_group_name_H-M   'P 1'
#
loop_
_entity.id
_entity.type
_entity.pdbx_description
1 polymer ?
#
loop_
_entity_poly.entity_id
_entity_poly.type
_entity_poly.pdbx_seq_one_letter_code
_entity_poly.pdbx_strand_id
1 'polypeptide(L)'
;MFLRWKKEEVRAGSKQTLKLAEKNLGEMCSILASYTRKKAKLRDRADLLVAQLFDFSSTEDLEFQTGLKNLAEDLAMVQDYRQAQVDRLETKVVAPLKAYGDIVKNKKVNAHKLAPPRDRPVVGGGGAPSSDVTFTNESNLFNGFSK
;
A
#
# COMPACT_ATOMS: atom_id res chain seq x y z
N MET A 1 22.49 0.36 -39.61
CA MET A 1 21.99 1.51 -38.83
C MET A 1 20.48 1.47 -38.57
N PHE A 2 19.64 1.17 -39.57
CA PHE A 2 18.17 1.18 -39.46
C PHE A 2 17.58 0.30 -38.33
N LEU A 3 18.07 -0.94 -38.18
CA LEU A 3 17.62 -1.86 -37.11
C LEU A 3 17.94 -1.35 -35.69
N ARG A 4 19.03 -0.60 -35.53
CA ARG A 4 19.42 -0.02 -34.25
C ARG A 4 18.50 1.13 -33.86
N TRP A 5 18.15 1.97 -34.83
CA TRP A 5 17.22 3.08 -34.64
C TRP A 5 15.82 2.57 -34.27
N LYS A 6 15.32 1.56 -35.00
CA LYS A 6 14.04 0.90 -34.69
C LYS A 6 14.04 0.23 -33.31
N LYS A 7 15.16 -0.36 -32.88
CA LYS A 7 15.33 -0.91 -31.53
C LYS A 7 15.40 0.17 -30.45
N GLU A 8 15.97 1.34 -30.75
CA GLU A 8 16.02 2.50 -29.86
C GLU A 8 14.65 3.16 -29.69
N GLU A 9 13.88 3.28 -30.76
CA GLU A 9 12.51 3.80 -30.77
C GLU A 9 11.55 2.90 -29.97
N VAL A 10 11.56 1.58 -30.22
CA VAL A 10 10.78 0.61 -29.43
C VAL A 10 11.18 0.64 -27.95
N ARG A 11 12.47 0.81 -27.65
CA ARG A 11 12.96 0.92 -26.26
C ARG A 11 12.51 2.21 -25.59
N ALA A 12 12.49 3.33 -26.31
CA ALA A 12 12.04 4.62 -25.79
C ALA A 12 10.54 4.58 -25.45
N GLY A 13 9.71 4.02 -26.35
CA GLY A 13 8.29 3.79 -26.10
C GLY A 13 8.06 2.91 -24.86
N SER A 14 8.77 1.78 -24.75
CA SER A 14 8.66 0.88 -23.59
C SER A 14 9.02 1.55 -22.25
N LYS A 15 10.04 2.42 -22.23
CA LYS A 15 10.43 3.16 -21.03
C LYS A 15 9.37 4.18 -20.60
N GLN A 16 8.70 4.86 -21.52
CA GLN A 16 7.62 5.80 -21.21
C GLN A 16 6.41 5.08 -20.63
N THR A 17 6.01 3.95 -21.22
CA THR A 17 4.91 3.12 -20.71
C THR A 17 5.17 2.62 -19.29
N LEU A 18 6.41 2.18 -19.00
CA LEU A 18 6.78 1.74 -17.65
C LEU A 18 6.68 2.88 -16.62
N LYS A 19 7.12 4.09 -16.95
CA LYS A 19 7.01 5.26 -16.05
C LYS A 19 5.56 5.61 -15.73
N LEU A 20 4.68 5.59 -16.74
CA LEU A 20 3.25 5.85 -16.55
C LEU A 20 2.61 4.78 -15.65
N ALA A 21 2.94 3.51 -15.90
CA ALA A 21 2.45 2.40 -15.09
C ALA A 21 2.88 2.54 -13.61
N GLU A 22 4.14 2.87 -13.35
CA GLU A 22 4.64 3.11 -11.99
C GLU A 22 3.87 4.24 -11.28
N LYS A 23 3.68 5.38 -11.97
CA LYS A 23 2.94 6.51 -11.41
C LYS A 23 1.52 6.11 -11.03
N ASN A 24 0.78 5.50 -11.96
CA ASN A 24 -0.61 5.11 -11.74
C ASN A 24 -0.72 4.07 -10.62
N LEU A 25 0.21 3.11 -10.54
CA LEU A 25 0.26 2.14 -9.45
C LEU A 25 0.52 2.79 -8.09
N GLY A 26 1.43 3.76 -8.03
CA GLY A 26 1.68 4.51 -6.79
C GLY A 26 0.43 5.22 -6.29
N GLU A 27 -0.31 5.88 -7.18
CA GLU A 27 -1.57 6.56 -6.87
C GLU A 27 -2.64 5.57 -6.37
N MET A 28 -2.83 4.44 -7.07
CA MET A 28 -3.77 3.39 -6.68
C MET A 28 -3.42 2.79 -5.31
N CYS A 29 -2.15 2.48 -5.05
CA CYS A 29 -1.67 1.98 -3.76
C CYS A 29 -1.96 2.96 -2.62
N SER A 30 -1.73 4.26 -2.85
CA SER A 30 -2.01 5.31 -1.86
C SER A 30 -3.50 5.38 -1.49
N ILE A 31 -4.38 5.32 -2.49
CA ILE A 31 -5.84 5.33 -2.29
C ILE A 31 -6.28 4.10 -1.50
N LEU A 32 -5.82 2.90 -1.89
CA LEU A 32 -6.17 1.65 -1.22
C LEU A 32 -5.68 1.59 0.23
N ALA A 33 -4.47 2.10 0.49
CA ALA A 33 -3.93 2.19 1.84
C ALA A 33 -4.76 3.14 2.72
N SER A 34 -5.14 4.30 2.18
CA SER A 34 -6.04 5.24 2.87
C SER A 34 -7.40 4.62 3.17
N TYR A 35 -7.97 3.91 2.19
CA TYR A 35 -9.26 3.23 2.33
C TYR A 35 -9.25 2.13 3.41
N THR A 36 -8.24 1.27 3.41
CA THR A 36 -8.10 0.17 4.36
C THR A 36 -7.92 0.70 5.80
N ARG A 37 -7.08 1.73 5.99
CA ARG A 37 -6.92 2.41 7.29
C ARG A 37 -8.21 3.05 7.79
N LYS A 38 -9.00 3.67 6.90
CA LYS A 38 -10.30 4.24 7.29
C LYS A 38 -11.27 3.17 7.79
N LYS A 39 -11.25 1.97 7.19
CA LYS A 39 -12.06 0.84 7.63
C LYS A 39 -11.62 0.30 8.99
N ALA A 40 -10.32 0.11 9.20
CA ALA A 40 -9.77 -0.28 10.50
C ALA A 40 -10.16 0.72 11.59
N LYS A 41 -9.99 2.03 11.35
CA LYS A 41 -10.39 3.08 12.30
C LYS A 41 -11.88 3.09 12.61
N LEU A 42 -12.74 2.73 11.65
CA LEU A 42 -14.18 2.63 11.88
C LEU A 42 -14.50 1.48 12.85
N ARG A 43 -13.80 0.36 12.71
CA ARG A 43 -13.88 -0.77 13.64
C ARG A 43 -13.44 -0.34 15.04
N ASP A 44 -12.24 0.26 15.17
CA ASP A 44 -11.68 0.67 16.48
C ASP A 44 -12.61 1.61 17.25
N ARG A 45 -13.29 2.53 16.55
CA ARG A 45 -14.26 3.45 17.16
C ARG A 45 -15.50 2.74 17.68
N ALA A 46 -15.96 1.72 16.97
CA ALA A 46 -17.11 0.96 17.38
C ALA A 46 -16.75 -0.07 18.47
N ASP A 47 -15.54 -0.63 18.47
CA ASP A 47 -15.04 -1.46 19.58
C ASP A 47 -15.01 -0.66 20.90
N LEU A 48 -14.60 0.61 20.85
CA LEU A 48 -14.69 1.51 22.01
C LEU A 48 -16.12 1.71 22.49
N LEU A 49 -17.07 1.87 21.56
CA LEU A 49 -18.49 2.00 21.90
C LEU A 49 -19.05 0.71 22.50
N VAL A 50 -18.66 -0.46 21.98
CA VAL A 50 -19.02 -1.77 22.54
C VAL A 50 -18.54 -1.87 23.99
N ALA A 51 -17.29 -1.51 24.27
CA ALA A 51 -16.76 -1.50 25.63
C ALA A 51 -17.55 -0.56 26.54
N GLN A 52 -17.85 0.65 26.09
CA GLN A 52 -18.66 1.62 26.84
C GLN A 52 -20.08 1.11 27.12
N LEU A 53 -20.70 0.41 26.17
CA LEU A 53 -22.02 -0.19 26.37
C LEU A 53 -21.98 -1.31 27.41
N PHE A 54 -20.94 -2.14 27.42
CA PHE A 54 -20.77 -3.16 28.45
C PHE A 54 -20.55 -2.55 29.84
N ASP A 55 -19.69 -1.54 29.94
CA ASP A 55 -19.41 -0.84 31.19
C ASP A 55 -20.69 -0.18 31.73
N PHE A 56 -21.43 0.51 30.87
CA PHE A 56 -22.69 1.16 31.21
C PHE A 56 -23.78 0.15 31.60
N SER A 57 -23.87 -1.00 30.93
CA SER A 57 -24.83 -2.05 31.30
C SER A 57 -24.66 -2.55 32.74
N SER A 58 -23.45 -2.43 33.31
CA SER A 58 -23.14 -2.87 34.67
C SER A 58 -23.67 -1.90 35.73
N THR A 59 -24.06 -0.68 35.37
CA THR A 59 -24.60 0.33 36.29
C THR A 59 -26.14 0.42 36.27
N GLU A 60 -26.79 -0.22 35.30
CA GLU A 60 -28.22 -0.13 35.04
C GLU A 60 -29.03 -1.29 35.69
N ASP A 61 -30.34 -1.11 35.78
CA ASP A 61 -31.29 -2.14 36.25
C ASP A 61 -31.26 -3.41 35.38
N LEU A 62 -31.61 -4.56 35.96
CA LEU A 62 -31.50 -5.88 35.31
C LEU A 62 -32.14 -5.97 33.90
N GLU A 63 -33.29 -5.31 33.71
CA GLU A 63 -34.00 -5.29 32.43
C GLU A 63 -33.24 -4.46 31.37
N PHE A 64 -32.74 -3.29 31.76
CA PHE A 64 -31.90 -2.44 30.91
C PHE A 64 -30.53 -3.03 30.63
N GLN A 65 -29.92 -3.66 31.63
CA GLN A 65 -28.64 -4.34 31.51
C GLN A 65 -28.68 -5.40 30.40
N THR A 66 -29.73 -6.21 30.35
CA THR A 66 -29.87 -7.26 29.33
C THR A 66 -29.98 -6.65 27.93
N GLY A 67 -30.79 -5.60 27.77
CA GLY A 67 -30.91 -4.90 26.49
C GLY A 67 -29.60 -4.27 26.01
N LEU A 68 -28.85 -3.63 26.91
CA LEU A 68 -27.56 -3.00 26.61
C LEU A 68 -26.48 -4.02 26.24
N LYS A 69 -26.44 -5.17 26.93
CA LYS A 69 -25.52 -6.27 26.60
C LYS A 69 -25.82 -6.84 25.22
N ASN A 70 -27.09 -7.12 24.91
CA ASN A 70 -27.48 -7.59 23.58
C ASN A 70 -27.11 -6.59 22.48
N LEU A 71 -27.34 -5.29 22.71
CA LEU A 71 -26.93 -4.23 21.77
C LEU A 71 -25.40 -4.20 21.56
N ALA A 72 -24.62 -4.36 22.64
CA ALA A 72 -23.17 -4.41 22.58
C ALA A 72 -22.67 -5.64 21.82
N GLU A 73 -23.28 -6.81 22.05
CA GLU A 73 -22.99 -8.06 21.35
C GLU A 73 -23.30 -7.96 19.85
N ASP A 74 -24.48 -7.45 19.48
CA ASP A 74 -24.85 -7.23 18.08
C ASP A 74 -23.88 -6.28 17.39
N LEU A 75 -23.47 -5.20 18.07
CA LEU A 75 -22.49 -4.26 17.53
C LEU A 75 -21.09 -4.88 17.42
N ALA A 76 -20.70 -5.77 18.34
CA ALA A 76 -19.44 -6.50 18.30
C ALA A 76 -19.38 -7.44 17.09
N MET A 77 -20.46 -8.16 16.78
CA MET A 77 -20.53 -9.01 15.58
C MET A 77 -20.31 -8.22 14.29
N VAL A 78 -20.78 -6.96 14.22
CA VAL A 78 -20.50 -6.07 13.09
C VAL A 78 -19.01 -5.73 13.01
N GLN A 79 -18.29 -5.63 14.13
CA GLN A 79 -16.85 -5.36 14.14
C GLN A 79 -16.05 -6.56 13.68
N ASP A 80 -16.44 -7.78 14.05
CA ASP A 80 -15.84 -9.01 13.54
C ASP A 80 -15.95 -9.09 12.00
N TYR A 81 -17.11 -8.72 11.46
CA TYR A 81 -17.29 -8.63 10.01
C TYR A 81 -16.39 -7.56 9.37
N ARG A 82 -16.22 -6.39 10.02
CA ARG A 82 -15.30 -5.35 9.55
C ARG A 82 -13.85 -5.82 9.60
N GLN A 83 -13.45 -6.56 10.63
CA GLN A 83 -12.12 -7.15 10.71
C GLN A 83 -11.86 -8.09 9.55
N ALA A 84 -12.78 -9.04 9.31
CA ALA A 84 -12.68 -9.95 8.17
C ALA A 84 -12.62 -9.19 6.83
N GLN A 85 -13.31 -8.06 6.72
CA GLN A 85 -13.26 -7.22 5.53
C GLN A 85 -11.90 -6.54 5.35
N VAL A 86 -11.28 -6.06 6.42
CA VAL A 86 -9.91 -5.49 6.40
C VAL A 86 -8.92 -6.56 5.98
N ASP A 87 -8.94 -7.74 6.61
CA ASP A 87 -8.04 -8.85 6.28
C ASP A 87 -8.19 -9.29 4.82
N ARG A 88 -9.43 -9.31 4.32
CA ARG A 88 -9.71 -9.64 2.92
C ARG A 88 -9.19 -8.57 1.96
N LEU A 89 -9.30 -7.28 2.30
CA LEU A 89 -8.72 -6.21 1.49
C LEU A 89 -7.19 -6.34 1.42
N GLU A 90 -6.55 -6.63 2.54
CA GLU A 90 -5.10 -6.81 2.60
C GLU A 90 -4.62 -7.99 1.76
N THR A 91 -5.26 -9.16 1.96
CA THR A 91 -4.84 -10.40 1.31
C THR A 91 -5.23 -10.49 -0.16
N LYS A 92 -6.41 -10.00 -0.54
CA LYS A 92 -6.96 -10.18 -1.90
C LYS A 92 -6.79 -8.98 -2.81
N VAL A 93 -6.50 -7.79 -2.27
CA VAL A 93 -6.38 -6.56 -3.07
C VAL A 93 -4.99 -5.95 -2.93
N VAL A 94 -4.55 -5.68 -1.70
CA VAL A 94 -3.27 -4.98 -1.46
C VAL A 94 -2.09 -5.88 -1.82
N ALA A 95 -2.07 -7.14 -1.38
CA ALA A 95 -0.95 -8.05 -1.65
C ALA A 95 -0.74 -8.33 -3.15
N PRO A 96 -1.77 -8.63 -3.97
CA PRO A 96 -1.60 -8.78 -5.42
C PRO A 96 -1.12 -7.49 -6.11
N LEU A 97 -1.64 -6.33 -5.69
CA LEU A 97 -1.21 -5.05 -6.26
C LEU A 97 0.27 -4.76 -5.95
N LYS A 98 0.72 -5.09 -4.74
CA LYS A 98 2.12 -4.98 -4.33
C LYS A 98 3.03 -5.87 -5.19
N ALA A 99 2.65 -7.14 -5.38
CA ALA A 99 3.38 -8.05 -6.24
C ALA A 99 3.47 -7.56 -7.70
N TYR A 100 2.40 -6.96 -8.22
CA TYR A 100 2.42 -6.33 -9.55
C TYR A 100 3.37 -5.14 -9.61
N GLY A 101 3.40 -4.30 -8.57
CA GLY A 101 4.37 -3.21 -8.44
C GLY A 101 5.82 -3.70 -8.52
N ASP A 102 6.14 -4.81 -7.85
CA ASP A 102 7.48 -5.41 -7.88
C ASP A 102 7.87 -5.92 -9.28
N ILE A 103 6.90 -6.48 -10.03
CA ILE A 103 7.12 -6.89 -11.43
C ILE A 103 7.46 -5.68 -12.31
N VAL A 104 6.75 -4.56 -12.16
CA VAL A 104 7.00 -3.34 -12.94
C VAL A 104 8.37 -2.75 -12.60
N LYS A 105 8.72 -2.70 -11.30
CA LYS A 105 10.05 -2.27 -10.83
C LYS A 105 11.16 -3.15 -11.43
N ASN A 106 11.01 -4.47 -11.39
CA ASN A 106 11.98 -5.41 -11.95
C ASN A 106 12.17 -5.24 -13.47
N LYS A 107 11.08 -5.04 -14.22
CA LYS A 107 11.14 -4.77 -15.67
C LYS A 107 11.93 -3.50 -15.98
N LYS A 108 11.79 -2.44 -15.18
CA LYS A 108 12.55 -1.19 -15.33
C LYS A 108 14.03 -1.36 -15.02
N VAL A 109 14.37 -2.06 -13.94
CA VAL A 109 15.78 -2.35 -13.59
C VAL A 109 16.46 -3.12 -14.71
N ASN A 110 15.78 -4.14 -15.25
CA ASN A 110 16.30 -4.91 -16.38
C ASN A 110 16.43 -4.05 -17.66
N ALA A 111 15.45 -3.20 -17.96
CA ALA A 111 15.54 -2.26 -19.08
C ALA A 111 16.66 -1.22 -18.93
N HIS A 112 17.09 -0.94 -17.70
CA HIS A 112 18.26 -0.08 -17.41
C HIS A 112 19.59 -0.85 -17.56
N LYS A 113 19.66 -2.10 -17.07
CA LYS A 113 20.85 -2.96 -17.21
C LYS A 113 21.17 -3.33 -18.65
N LEU A 114 20.16 -3.48 -19.51
CA LEU A 114 20.33 -3.73 -20.95
C LEU A 114 20.63 -2.47 -21.79
N ALA A 115 20.75 -1.29 -21.18
CA ALA A 115 21.20 -0.09 -21.89
C ALA A 115 22.73 -0.18 -22.08
N PRO A 116 23.26 0.02 -23.31
CA PRO A 116 24.71 0.04 -23.51
C PRO A 116 25.33 1.14 -22.63
N PRO A 117 26.56 0.96 -22.12
CA PRO A 117 27.29 2.04 -21.47
C PRO A 117 27.31 3.21 -22.44
N ARG A 118 26.72 4.34 -22.04
CA ARG A 118 27.00 5.59 -22.73
C ARG A 118 28.44 5.91 -22.37
N ASP A 119 29.31 6.00 -23.38
CA ASP A 119 30.69 6.42 -23.22
C ASP A 119 30.74 7.64 -22.29
N ARG A 120 31.25 7.44 -21.08
CA ARG A 120 31.62 8.55 -20.21
C ARG A 120 32.93 9.09 -20.77
N PRO A 121 33.04 10.38 -21.14
CA PRO A 121 34.36 10.98 -21.27
C PRO A 121 35.03 10.89 -19.90
N VAL A 122 36.21 10.30 -19.85
CA VAL A 122 37.06 10.26 -18.66
C VAL A 122 37.44 11.70 -18.33
N VAL A 123 36.84 12.25 -17.27
CA VAL A 123 37.37 13.43 -16.58
C VAL A 123 37.64 12.99 -15.15
N GLY A 124 38.92 12.96 -14.80
CA GLY A 124 39.38 12.72 -13.45
C GLY A 124 39.05 13.91 -12.53
N GLY A 125 38.93 13.62 -11.24
CA GLY A 125 38.75 14.62 -10.20
C GLY A 125 37.80 14.12 -9.13
N GLY A 126 38.34 13.85 -7.94
CA GLY A 126 37.62 13.23 -6.82
C GLY A 126 36.44 14.06 -6.31
N GLY A 127 35.41 13.34 -5.88
CA GLY A 127 34.25 13.87 -5.18
C GLY A 127 33.44 12.69 -4.65
N ALA A 128 33.33 12.60 -3.33
CA ALA A 128 32.69 11.54 -2.57
C ALA A 128 31.27 11.16 -3.07
N PRO A 129 30.79 9.93 -2.81
CA PRO A 129 29.47 9.49 -3.25
C PRO A 129 28.40 10.20 -2.41
N SER A 130 27.78 11.25 -2.97
CA SER A 130 26.65 11.92 -2.33
C SER A 130 25.33 11.35 -2.85
N SER A 131 24.68 10.64 -1.93
CA SER A 131 23.24 10.35 -1.84
C SER A 131 22.59 9.71 -3.07
N ASP A 132 22.60 8.39 -3.04
CA ASP A 132 21.40 7.58 -3.22
C ASP A 132 20.11 8.39 -3.06
N VAL A 133 19.39 8.62 -4.17
CA VAL A 133 17.92 8.61 -4.12
C VAL A 133 17.52 7.14 -4.11
N THR A 134 18.00 6.41 -3.12
CA THR A 134 17.27 5.28 -2.60
C THR A 134 15.91 5.84 -2.29
N PHE A 135 14.95 5.17 -2.88
CA PHE A 135 13.58 5.18 -2.49
C PHE A 135 13.51 4.82 -0.97
N THR A 136 13.85 5.74 -0.07
CA THR A 136 13.93 5.57 1.39
C THR A 136 12.59 5.85 2.08
N ASN A 137 11.47 5.90 1.34
CA ASN A 137 10.20 6.25 1.98
C ASN A 137 8.91 5.56 1.48
N GLU A 138 8.96 4.36 0.87
CA GLU A 138 7.77 3.45 0.71
C GLU A 138 7.90 2.23 1.63
N SER A 139 9.05 2.00 2.28
CA SER A 139 9.04 1.12 3.46
C SER A 139 7.99 1.64 4.46
N ASN A 140 7.79 2.95 4.58
CA ASN A 140 6.76 3.55 5.42
C ASN A 140 5.33 3.60 4.81
N LEU A 141 5.16 3.50 3.48
CA LEU A 141 3.82 3.47 2.88
C LEU A 141 3.12 2.11 3.09
N PHE A 142 3.90 1.05 3.25
CA PHE A 142 3.40 -0.32 3.45
C PHE A 142 3.64 -0.90 4.84
N ASN A 143 4.56 -0.37 5.65
CA ASN A 143 4.72 -0.79 7.05
C ASN A 143 3.54 -0.37 7.96
N GLY A 144 2.61 0.45 7.46
CA GLY A 144 1.39 0.85 8.17
C GLY A 144 0.16 -0.03 7.91
N PHE A 145 0.31 -1.20 7.27
CA PHE A 145 -0.75 -2.20 7.17
C PHE A 145 -0.73 -3.22 8.33
N SER A 146 0.38 -3.30 9.06
CA SER A 146 0.49 -4.18 10.22
C SER A 146 0.75 -3.34 11.46
N LYS A 147 -0.29 -2.67 11.96
CA LYS A 147 -0.51 -2.29 13.36
C LYS A 147 -1.88 -1.66 13.53
#